data_AF-A0A672GW04-F1
#
_entry.id   AF-A0A672GW04-F1
#
_cell.length_a   1.000
_cell.length_b   1.000
_cell.length_c   1.000
_cell.angle_alpha   90.00
_cell.angle_beta   90.00
_cell.angle_gamma   90.00
#
_symmetry.space_group_name_H-M   'P 1'
#
loop_
_entity.id
_entity.type
_entity.pdbx_description
1 polymer ?
#
loop_
_entity_poly.entity_id
_entity_poly.type
_entity_poly.pdbx_seq_one_letter_code
_entity_poly.pdbx_strand_id
1 'polypeptide(L)'
;MVCFRRSLSYVVCMGCFSFLLLGAMYFVIDIQSWWGGQPFIYPGMNSIFVYVGHSLLGFYFPFSWEMRFQESHWERLFQSLWGTALWVLIAYFLYRKKFFLKI
;
A
#
# COMPACT_ATOMS: atom_id res chain seq x y z
N MET A 1 0.33 29.11 -9.06
CA MET A 1 1.67 28.48 -9.09
C MET A 1 2.26 28.56 -7.69
N VAL A 2 1.93 27.62 -6.81
CA VAL A 2 2.33 27.65 -5.39
C VAL A 2 3.67 26.92 -5.26
N CYS A 3 4.71 27.65 -4.87
CA CYS A 3 6.04 27.12 -4.59
C CYS A 3 5.98 26.27 -3.32
N PHE A 4 5.93 24.94 -3.48
CA PHE A 4 6.01 23.98 -2.38
C PHE A 4 7.48 23.87 -1.92
N ARG A 5 7.93 24.82 -1.09
CA ARG A 5 9.28 24.77 -0.48
C ARG A 5 9.29 23.69 0.60
N ARG A 6 9.45 22.42 0.22
CA ARG A 6 9.73 21.32 1.17
C ARG A 6 11.03 21.66 1.90
N SER A 7 10.96 21.78 3.22
CA SER A 7 12.15 22.01 4.06
C SER A 7 13.19 20.92 3.79
N LEU A 8 14.46 21.30 3.65
CA LEU A 8 15.56 20.35 3.44
C LEU A 8 15.62 19.31 4.57
N SER A 9 15.33 19.72 5.81
CA SER A 9 15.23 18.81 6.96
C SER A 9 14.19 17.70 6.74
N TYR A 10 13.02 18.04 6.21
CA TYR A 10 11.96 17.06 5.91
C TYR A 10 12.41 16.05 4.86
N VAL A 11 13.07 16.50 3.79
CA VAL A 11 13.55 15.63 2.71
C VAL A 11 14.64 14.69 3.22
N VAL A 12 15.60 15.20 3.99
CA VAL A 12 16.69 14.39 4.56
C VAL A 12 16.17 13.40 5.59
N CYS A 13 15.24 13.80 6.47
CA CYS A 13 14.62 12.89 7.43
C CYS A 13 13.87 11.75 6.71
N MET A 14 12.98 12.07 5.77
CA MET A 14 12.24 11.05 5.02
C MET A 14 13.16 10.14 4.20
N GLY A 15 14.21 10.71 3.59
CA GLY A 15 15.24 9.95 2.88
C GLY A 15 15.97 8.98 3.80
N CYS A 16 16.45 9.45 4.97
CA CYS A 16 17.13 8.63 5.96
C CYS A 16 16.26 7.44 6.41
N PHE A 17 14.99 7.70 6.76
CA PHE A 17 14.06 6.63 7.14
C PHE A 17 13.79 5.64 6.01
N SER A 18 13.72 6.10 4.76
CA SER A 18 13.55 5.22 3.60
C SER A 18 14.74 4.26 3.44
N PHE A 19 15.97 4.75 3.55
CA PHE A 19 17.17 3.91 3.46
C PHE A 19 17.28 2.93 4.64
N LEU A 20 16.95 3.37 5.86
CA LEU A 20 16.90 2.49 7.02
C LEU A 20 15.86 1.37 6.85
N LEU A 21 14.66 1.70 6.36
CA LEU A 21 13.61 0.73 6.08
C LEU A 21 14.04 -0.27 5.01
N LEU A 22 14.65 0.20 3.92
CA LEU A 22 15.17 -0.66 2.85
C LEU A 22 16.27 -1.61 3.38
N GLY A 23 17.22 -1.08 4.17
CA GLY A 23 18.27 -1.89 4.79
C GLY A 23 17.73 -2.93 5.76
N ALA A 24 16.73 -2.57 6.57
CA ALA A 24 16.06 -3.51 7.47
C ALA A 24 15.33 -4.62 6.69
N MET A 25 14.61 -4.27 5.62
CA MET A 25 13.94 -5.26 4.75
C MET A 25 14.96 -6.20 4.09
N TYR A 26 16.06 -5.67 3.57
CA TYR A 26 17.15 -6.47 2.98
C TYR A 26 17.75 -7.45 4.00
N PHE A 27 18.02 -7.00 5.22
CA PHE A 27 18.56 -7.87 6.26
C PHE A 27 17.60 -9.02 6.63
N VAL A 28 16.30 -8.73 6.77
CA VAL A 28 15.30 -9.73 7.14
C VAL A 28 15.05 -10.74 6.01
N ILE A 29 15.00 -10.27 4.76
CA ILE A 29 14.66 -11.09 3.59
C ILE A 29 15.89 -11.85 3.08
N ASP A 30 16.98 -11.14 2.75
CA ASP A 30 18.11 -11.73 2.04
C ASP A 30 19.13 -12.40 2.98
N ILE A 31 19.40 -11.83 4.16
CA ILE A 31 20.40 -12.38 5.09
C ILE A 31 19.79 -13.44 5.99
N GLN A 32 18.68 -13.13 6.66
CA GLN A 32 18.04 -14.05 7.59
C GLN A 32 17.10 -15.05 6.89
N SER A 33 16.60 -14.75 5.69
CA SER A 33 15.62 -15.60 4.97
C SER A 33 14.40 -15.99 5.81
N TRP A 34 14.07 -15.20 6.84
CA TRP A 34 12.92 -15.46 7.72
C TRP A 34 11.59 -15.20 7.01
N TRP A 35 11.62 -14.38 5.95
CA TRP A 35 10.42 -13.96 5.25
C TRP A 35 10.69 -13.74 3.76
N GLY A 36 9.88 -14.35 2.89
CA GLY A 36 9.97 -14.19 1.43
C GLY A 36 9.33 -12.92 0.86
N GLY A 37 9.11 -11.86 1.63
CA GLY A 37 8.60 -10.56 1.14
C GLY A 37 7.10 -10.48 0.82
N GLN A 38 6.30 -11.48 1.21
CA GLN A 38 4.84 -11.51 1.05
C GLN A 38 4.19 -10.74 2.21
N PRO A 39 3.30 -9.75 2.04
CA PRO A 39 2.36 -9.65 0.94
C PRO A 39 2.73 -8.61 -0.12
N PHE A 40 3.79 -7.81 0.05
CA PHE A 40 4.13 -6.70 -0.85
C PHE A 40 4.36 -7.13 -2.30
N ILE A 41 4.84 -8.36 -2.51
CA ILE A 41 5.07 -8.93 -3.83
C ILE A 41 3.76 -9.17 -4.60
N TYR A 42 2.67 -9.55 -3.93
CA TYR A 42 1.42 -9.93 -4.62
C TYR A 42 0.71 -8.77 -5.36
N PRO A 43 0.44 -7.61 -4.73
CA PRO A 43 -0.08 -6.45 -5.42
C PRO A 43 0.98 -5.84 -6.35
N GLY A 44 2.27 -5.98 -6.04
CA GLY A 44 3.36 -5.52 -6.92
C GLY A 44 3.37 -6.22 -8.28
N MET A 45 3.16 -7.54 -8.31
CA MET A 45 3.07 -8.33 -9.54
C MET A 45 1.82 -8.02 -10.39
N ASN A 46 0.77 -7.48 -9.79
CA ASN A 46 -0.51 -7.16 -10.45
C ASN A 46 -0.90 -5.70 -10.24
N SER A 47 0.09 -4.80 -10.30
CA SER A 47 -0.08 -3.38 -9.96
C SER A 47 -1.10 -2.68 -10.84
N ILE A 48 -1.16 -2.99 -12.14
CA ILE A 48 -2.14 -2.43 -13.06
C ILE A 48 -3.58 -2.82 -12.70
N PHE A 49 -3.79 -4.08 -12.31
CA PHE A 49 -5.11 -4.57 -11.91
C PHE A 49 -5.57 -3.91 -10.62
N VAL A 50 -4.69 -3.82 -9.62
CA VAL A 50 -5.00 -3.16 -8.35
C VAL A 50 -5.29 -1.67 -8.58
N TYR A 51 -4.54 -0.99 -9.46
CA TYR A 51 -4.75 0.42 -9.78
C TYR A 51 -6.10 0.66 -10.48
N VAL A 52 -6.39 -0.08 -11.55
CA VAL A 52 -7.65 0.06 -12.29
C VAL A 52 -8.82 -0.36 -11.39
N GLY A 53 -8.66 -1.46 -10.66
CA GLY A 53 -9.65 -1.92 -9.69
C GLY A 53 -9.94 -0.88 -8.62
N HIS A 54 -8.92 -0.24 -8.05
CA HIS A 54 -9.12 0.85 -7.09
C HIS A 54 -9.77 2.07 -7.74
N SER A 55 -9.41 2.41 -8.98
CA SER A 55 -10.02 3.53 -9.70
C SER A 55 -11.52 3.32 -9.96
N LEU A 56 -11.93 2.07 -10.19
CA LEU A 56 -13.33 1.71 -10.44
C LEU A 56 -14.12 1.45 -9.16
N LEU A 57 -13.54 0.76 -8.18
CA LEU A 57 -14.23 0.24 -6.98
C LEU A 57 -13.88 1.00 -5.70
N GLY A 58 -12.90 1.90 -5.72
CA GLY A 58 -12.40 2.60 -4.53
C GLY A 58 -13.44 3.49 -3.84
N PHE A 59 -14.43 3.97 -4.59
CA PHE A 59 -15.55 4.77 -4.07
C PHE A 59 -16.77 3.93 -3.69
N TYR A 60 -16.77 2.63 -4.01
CA TYR A 60 -17.90 1.74 -3.75
C TYR A 60 -17.71 0.97 -2.44
N PHE A 61 -18.83 0.67 -1.78
CA PHE A 61 -18.86 -0.31 -0.70
C PHE A 61 -18.36 -1.66 -1.26
N PRO A 62 -17.39 -2.37 -0.63
CA PRO A 62 -16.93 -2.29 0.77
C PRO A 62 -15.62 -1.51 1.02
N PHE A 63 -15.05 -0.83 0.02
CA PHE A 63 -13.76 -0.12 0.14
C PHE A 63 -13.91 1.28 0.75
N SER A 64 -15.01 1.96 0.43
CA SER A 64 -15.33 3.24 1.00
C SER A 64 -16.79 3.26 1.45
N TRP A 65 -17.02 3.85 2.61
CA TRP A 65 -18.36 4.04 3.18
C TRP A 65 -18.45 5.48 3.67
N GLU A 66 -19.66 6.04 3.65
CA GLU A 66 -19.89 7.39 4.11
C GLU A 66 -19.70 7.47 5.63
N MET A 67 -18.63 8.17 6.04
CA MET A 67 -18.30 8.37 7.45
C MET A 67 -19.36 9.26 8.09
N ARG A 68 -20.10 8.71 9.06
CA ARG A 68 -21.14 9.45 9.79
C ARG A 68 -20.54 10.49 10.74
N PHE A 69 -19.29 10.32 11.18
CA PHE A 69 -18.58 11.24 12.08
C PHE A 69 -17.19 11.58 11.54
N GLN A 70 -17.08 12.69 10.78
CA GLN A 70 -15.79 13.13 10.21
C GLN A 70 -14.72 13.51 11.25
N GLU A 71 -15.11 13.76 12.50
CA GLU A 71 -14.21 14.14 13.59
C GLU A 71 -13.42 12.95 14.18
N SER A 72 -13.82 11.72 13.89
CA SER A 72 -13.18 10.52 14.45
C SER A 72 -12.02 10.06 13.57
N HIS A 73 -10.80 10.45 13.94
CA HIS A 73 -9.56 9.98 13.28
C HIS A 73 -9.48 8.44 13.16
N TRP A 74 -10.03 7.73 14.15
CA TRP A 74 -10.06 6.28 14.19
C TRP A 74 -10.84 5.65 13.04
N GLU A 75 -11.98 6.23 12.66
CA GLU A 75 -12.80 5.71 11.55
C GLU A 75 -12.03 5.79 10.22
N ARG A 76 -11.29 6.87 10.02
CA ARG A 76 -10.47 7.08 8.82
C ARG A 76 -9.26 6.15 8.74
N LEU A 77 -8.61 5.91 9.87
CA LEU A 77 -7.55 4.92 9.97
C LEU A 77 -8.08 3.52 9.68
N PHE A 78 -9.22 3.17 10.29
CA PHE A 78 -9.84 1.86 10.10
C PHE A 78 -10.27 1.62 8.66
N GLN A 79 -10.92 2.59 8.02
CA GLN A 79 -11.30 2.52 6.61
C GLN A 79 -10.07 2.35 5.69
N SER A 80 -8.98 3.07 5.96
CA SER A 80 -7.75 2.98 5.16
C SER A 80 -7.08 1.60 5.33
N LEU A 81 -7.00 1.10 6.57
CA LEU A 81 -6.49 -0.24 6.87
C LEU A 81 -7.37 -1.33 6.25
N TRP A 82 -8.69 -1.17 6.33
CA TRP A 82 -9.65 -2.10 5.75
C TRP A 82 -9.55 -2.15 4.22
N GLY A 83 -9.54 -0.98 3.57
CA GLY A 83 -9.40 -0.89 2.11
C GLY A 83 -8.10 -1.51 1.61
N THR A 84 -6.98 -1.22 2.28
CA THR A 84 -5.67 -1.80 1.94
C THR A 84 -5.64 -3.32 2.18
N ALA A 85 -6.20 -3.81 3.28
CA ALA A 85 -6.31 -5.23 3.56
C ALA A 85 -7.15 -5.98 2.50
N LEU A 86 -8.28 -5.41 2.08
CA LEU A 86 -9.11 -5.97 1.00
C LEU A 86 -8.34 -6.04 -0.32
N TRP A 87 -7.61 -4.99 -0.68
CA TRP A 87 -6.80 -4.99 -1.91
C TRP A 87 -5.67 -6.03 -1.87
N VAL A 88 -5.02 -6.20 -0.72
CA VAL A 88 -4.01 -7.24 -0.51
C VAL A 88 -4.63 -8.64 -0.65
N LEU A 89 -5.81 -8.86 -0.07
CA LEU A 89 -6.54 -10.12 -0.16
C LEU A 89 -6.97 -10.43 -1.61
N ILE A 90 -7.47 -9.43 -2.35
CA ILE A 90 -7.80 -9.58 -3.78
C ILE A 90 -6.56 -9.91 -4.60
N ALA A 91 -5.44 -9.20 -4.37
CA ALA A 91 -4.18 -9.49 -5.04
C ALA A 91 -3.67 -10.91 -4.73
N TYR A 92 -3.85 -11.38 -3.50
CA TYR A 92 -3.55 -12.76 -3.10
C TYR A 92 -4.43 -13.78 -3.84
N PHE A 93 -5.74 -13.54 -3.93
CA PHE A 93 -6.65 -14.41 -4.70
C PHE A 93 -6.26 -14.47 -6.19
N LEU A 94 -5.90 -13.33 -6.77
CA LEU A 94 -5.47 -13.25 -8.16
C LEU A 94 -4.16 -14.02 -8.39
N TYR A 95 -3.21 -13.89 -7.46
CA TYR A 95 -1.96 -14.67 -7.46
C TYR A 95 -2.24 -16.19 -7.41
N ARG A 96 -3.17 -16.63 -6.55
CA ARG A 96 -3.58 -18.05 -6.46
C ARG A 96 -4.18 -18.57 -7.77
N LYS A 97 -4.88 -17.72 -8.52
CA LYS A 97 -5.46 -18.05 -9.84
C LYS A 97 -4.44 -17.96 -11.00
N LYS A 98 -3.19 -17.55 -10.73
CA LYS A 98 -2.12 -17.30 -11.72
C LYS A 98 -2.55 -16.36 -12.86
N PHE A 99 -3.51 -15.47 -12.60
CA PHE A 99 -3.94 -14.50 -13.59
C PHE A 99 -3.05 -13.26 -13.46
N PHE A 100 -2.09 -13.13 -14.38
CA PHE A 100 -1.18 -11.99 -14.43
C PHE A 100 -1.54 -11.15 -15.64
N LEU A 101 -2.23 -10.03 -15.41
CA LEU A 101 -2.41 -9.02 -16.44
C LEU A 101 -1.09 -8.29 -16.63
N LYS A 102 -0.33 -8.73 -17.63
CA LYS A 102 0.84 -8.05 -18.15
C LYS A 102 0.43 -7.39 -19.46
N ILE A 103 0.53 -6.08 -19.54
CA ILE A 103 0.43 -5.33 -20.80
C ILE A 103 1.80 -5.31 -21.47
#